data_AF-A0A7X8GXJ8-F1
#
_entry.id   AF-A0A7X8GXJ8-F1
#
_cell.length_a   1.000
_cell.length_b   1.000
_cell.length_c   1.000
_cell.angle_alpha   90.00
_cell.angle_beta   90.00
_cell.angle_gamma   90.00
#
_symmetry.space_group_name_H-M   'P 1'
#
loop_
_entity.id
_entity.type
_entity.pdbx_description
1 polymer ?
#
loop_
_entity_poly.entity_id
_entity_poly.type
_entity_poly.pdbx_seq_one_letter_code
_entity_poly.pdbx_strand_id
1 'polypeptide(L)'
;MDNDITQAESIAMGIKDKFLYQIENDFLLLSEIVLSQMDFIQQLVAENPNDNTYIYPQNKIDNMNNDTTQTENIVMGIKDKFLYQLESDFQLLSEIVLSQMDFLQQLLSENPDKKIYQQIKRNEKLIDSLDLTIKEKIINAIMLFTPRAGDLRRLTAYSEMTISMERVGDLILNISESLQKTDFSTNGFKTYKKLVLKMFMRAHIMLKNSLVAFTDICDEMAYSTILMDDKVDKMEKKIEKYLTEDFGGKNNSSQALINIMNLNSMSYYIERIADKAVDISASAIFLIEGKDIRHPQKLPQQKGKSSLPENTNEKEKNEENN
;
A
#
# COMPACT_ATOMS: atom_id res chain seq x y z
N MET A 1 -27.60 -1.69 43.68
CA MET A 1 -27.73 -0.50 42.82
C MET A 1 -26.65 0.53 43.12
N ASP A 2 -26.67 1.25 44.26
CA ASP A 2 -25.60 2.24 44.54
C ASP A 2 -24.20 1.62 44.74
N ASN A 3 -24.11 0.44 45.34
CA ASN A 3 -22.83 -0.28 45.50
C ASN A 3 -22.25 -0.79 44.16
N ASP A 4 -23.10 -1.12 43.18
CA ASP A 4 -22.66 -1.65 41.88
C ASP A 4 -22.12 -0.53 40.97
N ILE A 5 -22.70 0.66 41.06
CA ILE A 5 -22.26 1.86 40.33
C ILE A 5 -20.89 2.31 40.85
N THR A 6 -20.71 2.34 42.17
CA THR A 6 -19.44 2.71 42.81
C THR A 6 -18.31 1.73 42.45
N GLN A 7 -18.64 0.45 42.29
CA GLN A 7 -17.69 -0.58 41.89
C GLN A 7 -17.30 -0.45 40.40
N ALA A 8 -18.26 -0.13 39.53
CA ALA A 8 -18.01 0.13 38.11
C ALA A 8 -17.15 1.39 37.88
N GLU A 9 -17.38 2.46 38.64
CA GLU A 9 -16.58 3.70 38.59
C GLU A 9 -15.13 3.47 39.04
N SER A 10 -14.95 2.67 40.10
CA SER A 10 -13.61 2.28 40.60
C SER A 10 -12.83 1.44 39.58
N ILE A 11 -13.52 0.52 38.88
CA ILE A 11 -12.92 -0.28 37.80
C ILE A 11 -12.54 0.61 36.60
N ALA A 12 -13.41 1.54 36.20
CA ALA A 12 -13.15 2.47 35.10
C ALA A 12 -11.96 3.40 35.41
N MET A 13 -11.83 3.85 36.66
CA MET A 13 -10.71 4.66 37.12
C MET A 13 -9.39 3.87 37.06
N GLY A 14 -9.39 2.61 37.52
CA GLY A 14 -8.20 1.76 37.48
C GLY A 14 -7.74 1.38 36.05
N ILE A 15 -8.69 1.28 35.11
CA ILE A 15 -8.37 1.08 33.68
C ILE A 15 -7.76 2.36 33.09
N LYS A 16 -8.30 3.53 33.44
CA LYS A 16 -7.79 4.83 32.99
C LYS A 16 -6.35 5.07 33.46
N ASP A 17 -6.03 4.75 34.71
CA ASP A 17 -4.69 4.94 35.26
C ASP A 17 -3.65 3.98 34.63
N LYS A 18 -4.03 2.72 34.39
CA LYS A 18 -3.18 1.78 33.63
C LYS A 18 -2.96 2.23 32.18
N PHE A 19 -3.98 2.80 31.56
CA PHE A 19 -3.92 3.32 30.20
C PHE A 19 -3.04 4.58 30.09
N LEU A 20 -3.12 5.50 31.06
CA LEU A 20 -2.25 6.67 31.13
C LEU A 20 -0.78 6.26 31.29
N TYR A 21 -0.51 5.28 32.15
CA TYR A 21 0.83 4.73 32.34
C TYR A 21 1.37 4.05 31.06
N GLN A 22 0.53 3.31 30.34
CA GLN A 22 0.92 2.69 29.07
C GLN A 22 1.30 3.76 28.02
N ILE A 23 0.49 4.81 27.88
CA ILE A 23 0.74 5.92 26.95
C ILE A 23 2.06 6.65 27.26
N GLU A 24 2.36 6.90 28.54
CA GLU A 24 3.61 7.55 28.93
C GLU A 24 4.84 6.72 28.56
N ASN A 25 4.76 5.39 28.71
CA ASN A 25 5.85 4.49 28.32
C ASN A 25 5.99 4.34 26.80
N ASP A 26 4.88 4.24 26.07
CA ASP A 26 4.89 4.14 24.61
C ASP A 26 5.41 5.44 23.97
N PHE A 27 5.14 6.60 24.59
CA PHE A 27 5.69 7.89 24.15
C PHE A 27 7.21 7.98 24.33
N LEU A 28 7.75 7.45 25.43
CA LEU A 28 9.20 7.34 25.60
C LEU A 28 9.82 6.44 24.52
N LEU A 29 9.22 5.28 24.26
CA LEU A 29 9.72 4.33 23.27
C LEU A 29 9.68 4.91 21.84
N LEU A 30 8.61 5.62 21.49
CA LEU A 30 8.49 6.33 20.22
C LEU A 30 9.52 7.46 20.10
N SER A 31 9.79 8.20 21.19
CA SER A 31 10.81 9.25 21.18
C SER A 31 12.22 8.70 20.94
N GLU A 32 12.55 7.54 21.52
CA GLU A 32 13.84 6.86 21.30
C GLU A 32 13.98 6.32 19.88
N ILE A 33 12.90 5.79 19.30
CA ILE A 33 12.87 5.30 17.91
C ILE A 33 13.01 6.46 16.92
N VAL A 34 12.28 7.56 17.12
CA VAL A 34 12.35 8.75 16.25
C VAL A 34 13.74 9.38 16.30
N LEU A 35 14.35 9.51 17.49
CA LEU A 35 15.71 10.03 17.63
C LEU A 35 16.74 9.12 16.95
N SER A 36 16.61 7.80 17.12
CA SER A 36 17.46 6.80 16.43
C SER A 36 17.33 6.87 14.90
N GLN A 37 16.12 7.10 14.39
CA GLN A 37 15.88 7.27 12.95
C GLN A 37 16.42 8.60 12.42
N MET A 38 16.34 9.69 13.20
CA MET A 38 16.95 10.97 12.81
C MET A 38 18.48 10.86 12.72
N ASP A 39 19.12 10.16 13.66
CA ASP A 39 20.56 9.92 13.64
C ASP A 39 20.97 9.08 12.42
N PHE A 40 20.18 8.06 12.07
CA PHE A 40 20.41 7.22 10.89
C PHE A 40 20.24 8.00 9.57
N ILE A 41 19.23 8.86 9.47
CA ILE A 41 19.00 9.71 8.28
C ILE A 41 20.12 10.74 8.14
N GLN A 42 20.56 11.37 9.23
CA GLN A 42 21.70 12.28 9.19
C GLN A 42 22.98 11.58 8.74
N GLN A 43 23.19 10.34 9.15
CA GLN A 43 24.32 9.53 8.72
C GLN A 43 24.25 9.19 7.22
N LEU A 44 23.09 8.80 6.70
CA LEU A 44 22.90 8.51 5.27
C LEU A 44 23.08 9.75 4.38
N VAL A 45 22.62 10.91 4.82
CA VAL A 45 22.80 12.19 4.12
C VAL A 45 24.28 12.61 4.10
N ALA A 46 25.04 12.32 5.16
CA ALA A 46 26.48 12.59 5.22
C ALA A 46 27.30 11.69 4.30
N GLU A 47 26.86 10.44 4.05
CA GLU A 47 27.56 9.47 3.23
C GLU A 47 27.35 9.67 1.71
N ASN A 48 26.24 10.29 1.27
CA ASN A 48 25.97 10.60 -0.15
C ASN A 48 25.34 12.00 -0.36
N PRO A 49 26.14 13.09 -0.28
CA PRO A 49 25.63 14.46 -0.29
C PRO A 49 25.01 14.93 -1.62
N ASN A 50 25.11 14.14 -2.70
CA ASN A 50 24.56 14.46 -4.03
C ASN A 50 23.35 13.59 -4.42
N ASP A 51 22.87 12.72 -3.52
CA ASP A 51 21.72 11.86 -3.76
C ASP A 51 20.41 12.55 -3.31
N ASN A 52 19.70 13.16 -4.27
CA ASN A 52 18.45 13.89 -4.03
C ASN A 52 17.22 12.98 -3.82
N THR A 53 17.40 11.66 -3.68
CA THR A 53 16.29 10.71 -3.52
C THR A 53 15.63 10.78 -2.14
N TYR A 54 16.25 11.49 -1.18
CA TYR A 54 15.79 11.66 0.21
C TYR A 54 15.49 13.13 0.58
N ILE A 55 15.12 13.98 -0.39
CA ILE A 55 14.64 15.33 -0.08
C ILE A 55 13.20 15.21 0.45
N TYR A 56 13.06 15.08 1.76
CA TYR A 56 11.86 15.56 2.45
C TYR A 56 11.68 17.03 2.04
N PRO A 57 10.51 17.47 1.54
CA PRO A 57 10.36 18.84 1.08
C PRO A 57 10.63 19.81 2.24
N GLN A 58 11.76 20.52 2.16
CA GLN A 58 12.20 21.56 3.10
C GLN A 58 11.15 22.68 3.28
N ASN A 59 10.17 22.78 2.39
CA ASN A 59 9.03 23.69 2.48
C ASN A 59 8.09 23.44 3.67
N LYS A 60 8.23 22.32 4.40
CA LYS A 60 7.53 22.11 5.70
C LYS A 60 8.34 22.60 6.91
N ILE A 61 9.65 22.83 6.76
CA ILE A 61 10.53 23.32 7.84
C ILE A 61 10.43 24.85 7.93
N ASP A 62 10.39 25.56 6.80
CA ASP A 62 10.29 27.03 6.81
C ASP A 62 8.91 27.55 7.26
N ASN A 63 7.85 26.77 7.05
CA ASN A 63 6.52 27.09 7.59
C ASN A 63 6.36 26.74 9.08
N MET A 64 7.23 25.90 9.67
CA MET A 64 7.28 25.70 11.12
C MET A 64 8.11 26.78 11.85
N ASN A 65 9.03 27.44 11.13
CA ASN A 65 9.93 28.45 11.70
C ASN A 65 9.35 29.88 11.72
N ASN A 66 8.25 30.15 11.00
CA ASN A 66 7.62 31.47 10.97
C ASN A 66 6.42 31.63 11.94
N ASP A 67 5.91 30.52 12.48
CA ASP A 67 4.83 30.53 13.51
C ASP A 67 5.38 30.54 14.95
N THR A 68 6.70 30.58 15.14
CA THR A 68 7.34 30.42 16.46
C THR A 68 7.31 31.67 17.35
N THR A 69 6.64 32.76 16.95
CA THR A 69 6.48 33.96 17.80
C THR A 69 5.09 34.19 18.39
N GLN A 70 4.15 33.23 18.26
CA GLN A 70 2.93 33.21 19.07
C GLN A 70 2.66 31.79 19.57
N THR A 71 3.39 31.39 20.60
CA THR A 71 3.09 30.18 21.38
C THR A 71 1.84 30.41 22.23
N GLU A 72 0.67 30.38 21.60
CA GLU A 72 -0.53 29.97 22.31
C GLU A 72 -0.33 28.49 22.66
N ASN A 73 -0.22 28.18 23.96
CA ASN A 73 -0.23 26.82 24.46
C ASN A 73 -1.57 26.16 24.09
N ILE A 74 -1.64 25.53 22.91
CA ILE A 74 -2.76 24.68 22.54
C ILE A 74 -2.61 23.41 23.38
N VAL A 75 -3.30 23.37 24.52
CA VAL A 75 -3.52 22.14 25.27
C VAL A 75 -4.32 21.21 24.36
N MET A 76 -3.63 20.30 23.69
CA MET A 76 -4.23 19.31 22.80
C MET A 76 -5.28 18.51 23.58
N GLY A 77 -6.51 18.46 23.08
CA GLY A 77 -7.58 17.70 23.73
C GLY A 77 -7.24 16.21 23.78
N ILE A 78 -7.81 15.47 24.74
CA ILE A 78 -7.60 14.02 24.86
C ILE A 78 -7.94 13.29 23.55
N LYS A 79 -8.98 13.75 22.84
CA LYS A 79 -9.35 13.25 21.51
C LYS A 79 -8.24 13.49 20.49
N ASP A 80 -7.69 14.69 20.43
CA ASP A 80 -6.68 15.07 19.44
C ASP A 80 -5.37 14.32 19.68
N LYS A 81 -4.97 14.13 20.95
CA LYS A 81 -3.82 13.29 21.32
C LYS A 81 -4.02 11.84 20.89
N PHE A 82 -5.23 11.30 21.07
CA PHE A 82 -5.55 9.95 20.64
C PHE A 82 -5.49 9.80 19.11
N LEU A 83 -6.08 10.74 18.37
CA LEU A 83 -6.07 10.72 16.90
C LEU A 83 -4.65 10.91 16.34
N TYR A 84 -3.82 11.74 16.99
CA TYR A 84 -2.41 11.88 16.66
C TYR A 84 -1.65 10.55 16.79
N GLN A 85 -1.88 9.81 17.88
CA GLN A 85 -1.28 8.50 18.08
C GLN A 85 -1.70 7.50 16.99
N LEU A 86 -2.98 7.49 16.60
CA LEU A 86 -3.49 6.66 15.51
C LEU A 86 -2.82 7.01 14.18
N GLU A 87 -2.67 8.30 13.88
CA GLU A 87 -2.01 8.77 12.66
C GLU A 87 -0.53 8.39 12.63
N SER A 88 0.17 8.50 13.77
CA SER A 88 1.57 8.09 13.92
C SER A 88 1.77 6.59 13.66
N ASP A 89 0.90 5.73 14.23
CA ASP A 89 0.98 4.29 13.98
C ASP A 89 0.73 3.96 12.50
N PHE A 90 -0.23 4.66 11.88
CA PHE A 90 -0.55 4.46 10.48
C PHE A 90 0.60 4.88 9.55
N GLN A 91 1.28 5.98 9.86
CA GLN A 91 2.49 6.41 9.16
C GLN A 91 3.60 5.36 9.30
N LEU A 92 3.85 4.87 10.51
CA LEU A 92 4.83 3.82 10.75
C LEU A 92 4.51 2.54 9.96
N LEU A 93 3.24 2.11 9.93
CA LEU A 93 2.81 0.98 9.11
C LEU A 93 3.10 1.22 7.62
N SER A 94 2.76 2.40 7.11
CA SER A 94 2.99 2.79 5.71
C SER A 94 4.47 2.74 5.34
N GLU A 95 5.35 3.26 6.21
CA GLU A 95 6.79 3.26 6.02
C GLU A 95 7.38 1.84 6.02
N ILE A 96 6.96 0.99 6.96
CA ILE A 96 7.41 -0.41 7.02
C ILE A 96 7.01 -1.17 5.75
N VAL A 97 5.78 -0.95 5.26
CA VAL A 97 5.27 -1.59 4.04
C VAL A 97 6.02 -1.09 2.79
N LEU A 98 6.34 0.21 2.70
CA LEU A 98 7.18 0.73 1.62
C LEU A 98 8.61 0.16 1.68
N SER A 99 9.19 0.07 2.88
CA SER A 99 10.50 -0.56 3.10
C SER A 99 10.50 -2.04 2.69
N GLN A 100 9.41 -2.78 2.92
CA GLN A 100 9.24 -4.15 2.44
C GLN A 100 9.30 -4.24 0.90
N MET A 101 8.72 -3.26 0.20
CA MET A 101 8.81 -3.19 -1.27
C MET A 101 10.24 -2.93 -1.74
N ASP A 102 10.97 -2.04 -1.07
CA ASP A 102 12.39 -1.78 -1.37
C ASP A 102 13.26 -3.03 -1.15
N PHE A 103 13.03 -3.75 -0.06
CA PHE A 103 13.70 -5.01 0.21
C PHE A 103 13.44 -6.07 -0.85
N LEU A 104 12.19 -6.20 -1.29
CA LEU A 104 11.85 -7.14 -2.36
C LEU A 104 12.46 -6.72 -3.71
N GLN A 105 12.54 -5.41 -4.00
CA GLN A 105 13.26 -4.88 -5.17
C GLN A 105 14.72 -5.30 -5.16
N GLN A 106 15.39 -5.16 -4.01
CA GLN A 106 16.78 -5.56 -3.82
C GLN A 106 16.96 -7.08 -3.99
N LEU A 107 16.05 -7.89 -3.48
CA LEU A 107 16.08 -9.35 -3.68
C LEU A 107 15.94 -9.76 -5.16
N LEU A 108 15.15 -9.02 -5.92
CA LEU A 108 14.96 -9.23 -7.36
C LEU A 108 16.13 -8.68 -8.22
N SER A 109 17.09 -7.97 -7.63
CA SER A 109 18.30 -7.48 -8.30
C SER A 109 19.31 -8.60 -8.62
N GLU A 110 20.39 -8.29 -9.34
CA GLU A 110 21.37 -9.30 -9.78
C GLU A 110 22.14 -9.95 -8.62
N ASN A 111 22.46 -9.20 -7.55
CA ASN A 111 23.27 -9.66 -6.42
C ASN A 111 22.58 -9.35 -5.07
N PRO A 112 21.55 -10.13 -4.69
CA PRO A 112 20.77 -9.84 -3.49
C PRO A 112 21.52 -10.22 -2.20
N ASP A 113 21.44 -9.37 -1.17
CA ASP A 113 21.85 -9.75 0.18
C ASP A 113 20.82 -10.73 0.77
N LYS A 114 21.27 -11.92 1.13
CA LYS A 114 20.42 -12.97 1.71
C LYS A 114 19.88 -12.60 3.10
N LYS A 115 20.48 -11.63 3.81
CA LYS A 115 19.97 -11.15 5.10
C LYS A 115 18.59 -10.49 4.95
N ILE A 116 18.25 -9.97 3.77
CA ILE A 116 16.98 -9.30 3.50
C ILE A 116 15.78 -10.24 3.75
N TYR A 117 15.89 -11.55 3.47
CA TYR A 117 14.81 -12.49 3.77
C TYR A 117 14.41 -12.50 5.26
N GLN A 118 15.39 -12.39 6.17
CA GLN A 118 15.11 -12.31 7.60
C GLN A 118 14.47 -10.98 7.98
N GLN A 119 14.88 -9.89 7.33
CA GLN A 119 14.28 -8.58 7.54
C GLN A 119 12.81 -8.55 7.10
N ILE A 120 12.50 -9.12 5.93
CA ILE A 120 11.12 -9.23 5.43
C ILE A 120 10.24 -9.99 6.44
N LYS A 121 10.73 -11.12 6.94
CA LYS A 121 10.01 -11.93 7.94
C LYS A 121 9.85 -11.24 9.30
N ARG A 122 10.76 -10.36 9.69
CA ARG A 122 10.62 -9.57 10.93
C ARG A 122 9.61 -8.44 10.75
N ASN A 123 9.67 -7.77 9.61
CA ASN A 123 8.77 -6.67 9.28
C ASN A 123 7.32 -7.14 9.11
N GLU A 124 7.08 -8.33 8.57
CA GLU A 124 5.71 -8.89 8.48
C GLU A 124 5.06 -9.04 9.86
N LYS A 125 5.77 -9.60 10.85
CA LYS A 125 5.27 -9.65 12.24
C LYS A 125 4.98 -8.27 12.85
N LEU A 126 5.77 -7.26 12.47
CA LEU A 126 5.54 -5.88 12.92
C LEU A 126 4.29 -5.29 12.27
N ILE A 127 4.08 -5.57 10.99
CA ILE A 127 2.87 -5.18 10.24
C ILE A 127 1.63 -5.79 10.89
N ASP A 128 1.64 -7.09 11.22
CA ASP A 128 0.52 -7.76 11.91
C ASP A 128 0.21 -7.12 13.25
N SER A 129 1.24 -6.79 14.04
CA SER A 129 1.08 -6.15 15.34
C SER A 129 0.50 -4.74 15.21
N LEU A 130 0.91 -3.99 14.18
CA LEU A 130 0.39 -2.65 13.90
C LEU A 130 -1.05 -2.70 13.39
N ASP A 131 -1.40 -3.69 12.56
CA ASP A 131 -2.78 -3.91 12.09
C ASP A 131 -3.75 -4.06 13.27
N LEU A 132 -3.40 -4.92 14.23
CA LEU A 132 -4.20 -5.11 15.46
C LEU A 132 -4.29 -3.83 16.28
N THR A 133 -3.14 -3.17 16.50
CA THR A 133 -3.05 -1.94 17.31
C THR A 133 -3.90 -0.81 16.73
N ILE A 134 -3.80 -0.59 15.41
CA ILE A 134 -4.56 0.44 14.70
C ILE A 134 -6.06 0.13 14.74
N LYS A 135 -6.47 -1.12 14.49
CA LYS A 135 -7.88 -1.54 14.56
C LYS A 135 -8.47 -1.32 15.94
N GLU A 136 -7.74 -1.69 17.01
CA GLU A 136 -8.16 -1.43 18.39
C GLU A 136 -8.31 0.07 18.67
N LYS A 137 -7.35 0.88 18.22
CA LYS A 137 -7.43 2.35 18.36
C LYS A 137 -8.64 2.93 17.62
N ILE A 138 -8.94 2.46 16.42
CA ILE A 138 -10.12 2.88 15.65
C ILE A 138 -11.41 2.54 16.41
N ILE A 139 -11.54 1.32 16.91
CA ILE A 139 -12.71 0.87 17.67
C ILE A 139 -12.89 1.73 18.94
N ASN A 140 -11.80 1.98 19.67
CA ASN A 140 -11.80 2.84 20.85
C ASN A 140 -12.17 4.29 20.51
N ALA A 141 -11.68 4.84 19.39
CA ALA A 141 -12.06 6.18 18.95
C ALA A 141 -13.57 6.29 18.68
N ILE A 142 -14.17 5.26 18.07
CA ILE A 142 -15.61 5.22 17.80
C ILE A 142 -16.40 5.18 19.11
N MET A 143 -16.01 4.31 20.05
CA MET A 143 -16.71 4.13 21.33
C MET A 143 -16.58 5.34 22.26
N LEU A 144 -15.41 5.95 22.34
CA LEU A 144 -15.11 7.01 23.33
C LEU A 144 -15.56 8.39 22.86
N PHE A 145 -15.49 8.67 21.56
CA PHE A 145 -15.67 10.03 21.04
C PHE A 145 -16.92 10.21 20.18
N THR A 146 -17.66 9.13 19.87
CA THR A 146 -18.88 9.16 19.06
C THR A 146 -18.71 10.06 17.81
N PRO A 147 -17.78 9.71 16.91
CA PRO A 147 -17.33 10.59 15.83
C PRO A 147 -18.49 11.00 14.92
N ARG A 148 -18.46 12.25 14.45
CA ARG A 148 -19.40 12.73 13.42
C ARG A 148 -19.05 12.12 12.06
N ALA A 149 -19.92 12.31 11.06
CA ALA A 149 -19.78 11.67 9.75
C ALA A 149 -18.40 11.80 9.09
N GLY A 150 -17.76 12.98 9.17
CA GLY A 150 -16.41 13.18 8.64
C GLY A 150 -15.33 12.40 9.39
N ASP A 151 -15.36 12.45 10.72
CA ASP A 151 -14.42 11.70 11.57
C ASP A 151 -14.62 10.18 11.39
N LEU A 152 -15.86 9.71 11.31
CA LEU A 152 -16.16 8.30 11.07
C LEU A 152 -15.65 7.85 9.70
N ARG A 153 -15.84 8.66 8.66
CA ARG A 153 -15.29 8.39 7.32
C ARG A 153 -13.78 8.24 7.36
N ARG A 154 -13.07 9.13 8.08
CA ARG A 154 -11.62 9.07 8.25
C ARG A 154 -11.19 7.78 8.95
N LEU A 155 -11.85 7.42 10.06
CA LEU A 155 -11.58 6.18 10.79
C LEU A 155 -11.85 4.93 9.95
N THR A 156 -12.93 4.92 9.15
CA THR A 156 -13.21 3.84 8.21
C THR A 156 -12.13 3.74 7.13
N ALA A 157 -11.71 4.86 6.53
CA ALA A 157 -10.64 4.86 5.54
C ALA A 157 -9.31 4.31 6.11
N TYR A 158 -8.95 4.73 7.33
CA TYR A 158 -7.79 4.16 8.04
C TYR A 158 -7.91 2.64 8.19
N SER A 159 -9.05 2.14 8.65
CA SER A 159 -9.27 0.71 8.84
C SER A 159 -9.08 -0.09 7.54
N GLU A 160 -9.70 0.36 6.44
CA GLU A 160 -9.62 -0.32 5.13
C GLU A 160 -8.21 -0.30 4.54
N MET A 161 -7.50 0.83 4.70
CA MET A 161 -6.12 0.96 4.25
C MET A 161 -5.16 0.09 5.06
N THR A 162 -5.34 0.04 6.38
CA THR A 162 -4.56 -0.83 7.26
C THR A 162 -4.70 -2.30 6.87
N ILE A 163 -5.93 -2.76 6.60
CA ILE A 163 -6.17 -4.11 6.07
C ILE A 163 -5.44 -4.32 4.75
N SER A 164 -5.52 -3.36 3.83
CA SER A 164 -4.86 -3.47 2.52
C SER A 164 -3.33 -3.54 2.65
N MET A 165 -2.75 -2.77 3.58
CA MET A 165 -1.32 -2.76 3.88
C MET A 165 -0.82 -4.05 4.54
N GLU A 166 -1.59 -4.63 5.46
CA GLU A 166 -1.31 -5.96 6.03
C GLU A 166 -1.23 -7.02 4.92
N ARG A 167 -2.21 -7.03 4.01
CA ARG A 167 -2.21 -7.93 2.85
C ARG A 167 -1.03 -7.71 1.92
N VAL A 168 -0.56 -6.49 1.73
CA VAL A 168 0.66 -6.23 0.97
C VAL A 168 1.87 -6.85 1.67
N GLY A 169 1.98 -6.71 2.99
CA GLY A 169 3.03 -7.35 3.79
C GLY A 169 3.09 -8.87 3.58
N ASP A 170 1.95 -9.55 3.70
CA ASP A 170 1.81 -10.98 3.43
C ASP A 170 2.25 -11.38 2.02
N LEU A 171 1.78 -10.64 1.01
CA LEU A 171 2.10 -10.90 -0.38
C LEU A 171 3.61 -10.76 -0.63
N ILE A 172 4.26 -9.76 -0.03
CA ILE A 172 5.72 -9.59 -0.12
C ILE A 172 6.46 -10.78 0.51
N LEU A 173 6.01 -11.25 1.68
CA LEU A 173 6.59 -12.43 2.32
C LEU A 173 6.48 -13.65 1.39
N ASN A 174 5.30 -13.91 0.82
CA ASN A 174 5.06 -15.01 -0.11
C ASN A 174 5.92 -14.93 -1.40
N ILE A 175 6.10 -13.74 -1.96
CA ILE A 175 7.01 -13.53 -3.09
C ILE A 175 8.44 -13.84 -2.67
N SER A 176 8.88 -13.37 -1.49
CA SER A 176 10.24 -13.64 -1.01
C SER A 176 10.50 -15.14 -0.83
N GLU A 177 9.55 -15.91 -0.31
CA GLU A 177 9.69 -17.35 -0.16
C GLU A 177 9.73 -18.08 -1.51
N SER A 178 8.91 -17.64 -2.47
CA SER A 178 8.91 -18.17 -3.84
C SER A 178 10.24 -17.88 -4.55
N LEU A 179 10.77 -16.67 -4.34
CA LEU A 179 12.05 -16.24 -4.89
C LEU A 179 13.22 -17.05 -4.33
N GLN A 180 13.20 -17.35 -3.02
CA GLN A 180 14.23 -18.15 -2.36
C GLN A 180 14.32 -19.59 -2.91
N LYS A 181 13.18 -20.14 -3.37
CA LYS A 181 13.07 -21.49 -3.94
C LYS A 181 13.35 -21.53 -5.46
N THR A 182 13.54 -20.37 -6.10
CA THR A 182 13.73 -20.26 -7.55
C THR A 182 15.20 -20.23 -7.93
N ASP A 183 15.61 -21.12 -8.83
CA ASP A 183 16.97 -21.15 -9.38
C ASP A 183 17.02 -20.56 -10.79
N PHE A 184 17.43 -19.30 -10.89
CA PHE A 184 17.57 -18.60 -12.16
C PHE A 184 18.79 -19.02 -13.01
N SER A 185 19.68 -19.88 -12.47
CA SER A 185 20.77 -20.47 -13.26
C SER A 185 20.28 -21.59 -14.18
N THR A 186 19.09 -22.16 -13.89
CA THR A 186 18.41 -23.10 -14.79
C THR A 186 18.12 -22.42 -16.14
N ASN A 187 18.43 -23.12 -17.23
CA ASN A 187 18.34 -22.57 -18.58
C ASN A 187 16.95 -22.01 -18.91
N GLY A 188 16.90 -20.82 -19.52
CA GLY A 188 15.65 -20.14 -19.91
C GLY A 188 15.01 -19.24 -18.83
N PHE A 189 15.40 -19.35 -17.55
CA PHE A 189 14.70 -18.64 -16.46
C PHE A 189 15.20 -17.21 -16.16
N LYS A 190 16.42 -16.86 -16.58
CA LYS A 190 16.99 -15.51 -16.33
C LYS A 190 16.16 -14.38 -16.92
N THR A 191 15.49 -14.62 -18.06
CA THR A 191 14.60 -13.63 -18.69
C THR A 191 13.36 -13.36 -17.85
N TYR A 192 12.80 -14.39 -17.20
CA TYR A 192 11.62 -14.25 -16.34
C TYR A 192 11.89 -13.42 -15.09
N LYS A 193 13.11 -13.50 -14.51
CA LYS A 193 13.52 -12.61 -13.42
C LYS A 193 13.34 -11.13 -13.80
N LYS A 194 13.73 -10.75 -15.02
CA LYS A 194 13.59 -9.38 -15.53
C LYS A 194 12.14 -8.99 -15.76
N LEU A 195 11.30 -9.91 -16.25
CA LEU A 195 9.87 -9.67 -16.45
C LEU A 195 9.15 -9.43 -15.11
N VAL A 196 9.40 -10.30 -14.13
CA VAL A 196 8.87 -10.19 -12.77
C VAL A 196 9.33 -8.90 -12.11
N LEU A 197 10.63 -8.56 -12.18
CA LEU A 197 11.15 -7.29 -11.66
C LEU A 197 10.45 -6.09 -12.31
N LYS A 198 10.27 -6.10 -13.64
CA LYS A 198 9.59 -5.02 -14.35
C LYS A 198 8.13 -4.87 -13.92
N MET A 199 7.43 -5.98 -13.67
CA MET A 199 6.06 -5.99 -13.16
C MET A 199 6.02 -5.46 -11.73
N PHE A 200 6.92 -5.94 -10.88
CA PHE A 200 7.07 -5.51 -9.50
C PHE A 200 7.29 -3.99 -9.39
N MET A 201 8.17 -3.41 -10.21
CA MET A 201 8.39 -1.95 -10.22
C MET A 201 7.13 -1.15 -10.51
N ARG A 202 6.17 -1.70 -11.27
CA ARG A 202 4.88 -1.04 -11.53
C ARG A 202 3.98 -1.09 -10.31
N ALA A 203 3.84 -2.27 -9.69
CA ALA A 203 3.09 -2.42 -8.44
C ALA A 203 3.70 -1.57 -7.30
N HIS A 204 5.02 -1.45 -7.26
CA HIS A 204 5.73 -0.58 -6.31
C HIS A 204 5.35 0.90 -6.48
N ILE A 205 5.35 1.41 -7.71
CA ILE A 205 4.91 2.78 -7.99
C ILE A 205 3.43 2.96 -7.64
N MET A 206 2.57 1.98 -7.96
CA MET A 206 1.15 2.03 -7.63
C MET A 206 0.92 2.16 -6.12
N LEU A 207 1.61 1.36 -5.31
CA LEU A 207 1.49 1.41 -3.86
C LEU A 207 2.02 2.73 -3.28
N LYS A 208 3.16 3.22 -3.80
CA LYS A 208 3.69 4.53 -3.39
C LYS A 208 2.70 5.65 -3.69
N ASN A 209 2.14 5.66 -4.91
CA ASN A 209 1.16 6.66 -5.31
C ASN A 209 -0.13 6.58 -4.49
N SER A 210 -0.60 5.38 -4.15
CA SER A 210 -1.81 5.21 -3.34
C SER A 210 -1.65 5.73 -1.92
N LEU A 211 -0.48 5.52 -1.31
CA LEU A 211 -0.16 6.05 0.02
C LEU A 211 0.04 7.58 0.00
N VAL A 212 0.71 8.12 -1.02
CA VAL A 212 0.86 9.58 -1.19
C VAL A 212 -0.49 10.25 -1.43
N ALA A 213 -1.37 9.64 -2.24
CA ALA A 213 -2.72 10.14 -2.47
C ALA A 213 -3.51 10.32 -1.17
N PHE A 214 -3.26 9.44 -0.18
CA PHE A 214 -3.86 9.54 1.14
C PHE A 214 -3.23 10.65 1.99
N THR A 215 -1.90 10.69 2.12
CA THR A 215 -1.21 11.65 3.00
C THR A 215 -1.31 13.09 2.50
N ASP A 216 -1.26 13.28 1.18
CA ASP A 216 -1.26 14.61 0.55
C ASP A 216 -2.63 14.99 -0.01
N ILE A 217 -3.67 14.17 0.21
CA ILE A 217 -5.06 14.41 -0.22
C ILE A 217 -5.09 14.67 -1.74
N CYS A 218 -4.39 13.83 -2.50
CA CYS A 218 -4.22 13.97 -3.95
C CYS A 218 -5.05 12.91 -4.70
N ASP A 219 -6.25 13.30 -5.13
CA ASP A 219 -7.16 12.46 -5.90
C ASP A 219 -6.58 12.04 -7.28
N GLU A 220 -5.84 12.93 -7.94
CA GLU A 220 -5.17 12.63 -9.22
C GLU A 220 -4.24 11.40 -9.14
N MET A 221 -3.46 11.28 -8.06
CA MET A 221 -2.59 10.11 -7.84
C MET A 221 -3.38 8.84 -7.62
N ALA A 222 -4.49 8.91 -6.88
CA ALA A 222 -5.38 7.77 -6.66
C ALA A 222 -6.02 7.28 -7.98
N TYR A 223 -6.56 8.18 -8.80
CA TYR A 223 -7.11 7.82 -10.12
C TYR A 223 -6.03 7.28 -11.06
N SER A 224 -4.84 7.85 -11.04
CA SER A 224 -3.70 7.36 -11.82
C SER A 224 -3.35 5.91 -11.44
N THR A 225 -3.33 5.57 -10.15
CA THR A 225 -3.10 4.19 -9.69
C THR A 225 -4.15 3.24 -10.23
N ILE A 226 -5.44 3.59 -10.15
CA ILE A 226 -6.54 2.77 -10.68
C ILE A 226 -6.36 2.48 -12.19
N LEU A 227 -5.90 3.48 -12.96
CA LEU A 227 -5.66 3.31 -14.40
C LEU A 227 -4.40 2.47 -14.73
N MET A 228 -3.47 2.32 -13.78
CA MET A 228 -2.26 1.51 -13.97
C MET A 228 -2.52 0.01 -13.81
N ASP A 229 -3.56 -0.36 -13.08
CA ASP A 229 -3.90 -1.74 -12.71
C ASP A 229 -4.07 -2.67 -13.93
N ASP A 230 -4.85 -2.21 -14.91
CA ASP A 230 -5.05 -2.84 -16.23
C ASP A 230 -3.73 -3.25 -16.92
N LYS A 231 -2.64 -2.51 -16.67
CA LYS A 231 -1.32 -2.80 -17.25
C LYS A 231 -0.62 -3.91 -16.48
N VAL A 232 -0.74 -3.95 -15.15
CA VAL A 232 -0.16 -5.01 -14.31
C VAL A 232 -0.86 -6.33 -14.57
N ASP A 233 -2.19 -6.35 -14.66
CA ASP A 233 -3.01 -7.50 -15.10
C ASP A 233 -2.53 -8.09 -16.43
N LYS A 234 -2.28 -7.23 -17.41
CA LYS A 234 -1.80 -7.65 -18.73
C LYS A 234 -0.36 -8.19 -18.66
N MET A 235 0.45 -7.75 -17.70
CA MET A 235 1.80 -8.27 -17.51
C MET A 235 1.79 -9.64 -16.84
N GLU A 236 0.92 -9.83 -15.85
CA GLU A 236 0.68 -11.12 -15.18
C GLU A 236 0.31 -12.20 -16.21
N LYS A 237 -0.77 -11.97 -16.97
CA LYS A 237 -1.25 -12.89 -18.03
C LYS A 237 -0.21 -13.17 -19.10
N LYS A 238 0.68 -12.22 -19.37
CA LYS A 238 1.79 -12.41 -20.33
C LYS A 238 2.86 -13.33 -19.76
N ILE A 239 3.18 -13.21 -18.47
CA ILE A 239 4.14 -14.10 -17.80
C ILE A 239 3.58 -15.53 -17.80
N GLU A 240 2.32 -15.72 -17.41
CA GLU A 240 1.64 -17.03 -17.44
C GLU A 240 1.67 -17.65 -18.84
N LYS A 241 1.32 -16.86 -19.87
CA LYS A 241 1.34 -17.30 -21.26
C LYS A 241 2.74 -17.71 -21.71
N TYR A 242 3.76 -16.89 -21.44
CA TYR A 242 5.14 -17.21 -21.84
C TYR A 242 5.67 -18.45 -21.14
N LEU A 243 5.40 -18.63 -19.84
CA LEU A 243 5.76 -19.86 -19.12
C LEU A 243 5.13 -21.09 -19.79
N THR A 244 3.87 -20.98 -20.21
CA THR A 244 3.15 -22.08 -20.87
C THR A 244 3.71 -22.36 -22.27
N GLU A 245 4.02 -21.34 -23.07
CA GLU A 245 4.58 -21.48 -24.42
C GLU A 245 6.02 -22.02 -24.40
N ASP A 246 6.84 -21.54 -23.46
CA ASP A 246 8.26 -21.89 -23.38
C ASP A 246 8.49 -23.27 -22.75
N PHE A 247 7.61 -23.74 -21.87
CA PHE A 247 7.84 -24.98 -21.10
C PHE A 247 6.73 -26.02 -21.23
N GLY A 248 5.57 -25.67 -21.80
CA GLY A 248 4.43 -26.57 -21.97
C GLY A 248 4.74 -27.74 -22.91
N GLY A 249 4.32 -28.95 -22.51
CA GLY A 249 4.51 -30.17 -23.31
C GLY A 249 5.96 -30.65 -23.44
N LYS A 250 6.91 -30.02 -22.73
CA LYS A 250 8.33 -30.40 -22.73
C LYS A 250 8.67 -31.29 -21.54
N ASN A 251 9.71 -32.13 -21.70
CA ASN A 251 10.26 -32.90 -20.59
C ASN A 251 11.16 -32.00 -19.74
N ASN A 252 10.57 -31.35 -18.74
CA ASN A 252 11.24 -30.40 -17.86
C ASN A 252 11.88 -31.11 -16.67
N SER A 253 13.03 -30.61 -16.20
CA SER A 253 13.62 -31.08 -14.95
C SER A 253 12.73 -30.70 -13.75
N SER A 254 12.88 -31.41 -12.62
CA SER A 254 12.15 -31.08 -11.39
C SER A 254 12.39 -29.62 -10.95
N GLN A 255 13.61 -29.12 -11.08
CA GLN A 255 13.94 -27.73 -10.76
C GLN A 255 13.25 -26.73 -11.71
N ALA A 256 13.16 -27.05 -13.01
CA ALA A 256 12.44 -26.22 -13.96
C ALA A 256 10.94 -26.13 -13.61
N LEU A 257 10.31 -27.24 -13.20
CA LEU A 257 8.91 -27.23 -12.75
C LEU A 257 8.70 -26.37 -11.51
N ILE A 258 9.60 -26.46 -10.52
CA ILE A 258 9.58 -25.61 -9.32
C ILE A 258 9.71 -24.13 -9.71
N ASN A 259 10.64 -23.80 -10.61
CA ASN A 259 10.82 -22.43 -11.09
C ASN A 259 9.57 -21.89 -11.80
N ILE A 260 8.91 -22.69 -12.65
CA ILE A 260 7.67 -22.31 -13.33
C ILE A 260 6.58 -21.98 -12.31
N MET A 261 6.36 -22.87 -11.34
CA MET A 261 5.35 -22.66 -10.29
C MET A 261 5.64 -21.41 -9.48
N ASN A 262 6.88 -21.23 -9.00
CA ASN A 262 7.25 -20.06 -8.22
C ASN A 262 7.13 -18.76 -9.02
N LEU A 263 7.51 -18.76 -10.30
CA LEU A 263 7.38 -17.57 -11.16
C LEU A 263 5.93 -17.19 -11.42
N ASN A 264 5.07 -18.16 -11.64
CA ASN A 264 3.64 -17.92 -11.77
C ASN A 264 3.03 -17.40 -10.47
N SER A 265 3.39 -17.98 -9.32
CA SER A 265 2.96 -17.48 -8.02
C SER A 265 3.47 -16.05 -7.76
N MET A 266 4.73 -15.75 -8.08
CA MET A 266 5.29 -14.42 -7.94
C MET A 266 4.54 -13.39 -8.81
N SER A 267 4.26 -13.68 -10.08
CA SER A 267 3.50 -12.76 -10.92
C SER A 267 2.08 -12.54 -10.38
N TYR A 268 1.41 -13.60 -9.95
CA TYR A 268 0.09 -13.51 -9.33
C TYR A 268 0.12 -12.64 -8.06
N TYR A 269 1.06 -12.85 -7.14
CA TYR A 269 1.15 -12.05 -5.92
C TYR A 269 1.46 -10.57 -6.20
N ILE A 270 2.25 -10.26 -7.24
CA ILE A 270 2.50 -8.87 -7.63
C ILE A 270 1.24 -8.19 -8.17
N GLU A 271 0.41 -8.91 -8.94
CA GLU A 271 -0.90 -8.39 -9.36
C GLU A 271 -1.83 -8.17 -8.17
N ARG A 272 -1.84 -9.08 -7.17
CA ARG A 272 -2.58 -8.84 -5.92
C ARG A 272 -2.07 -7.63 -5.13
N ILE A 273 -0.78 -7.30 -5.18
CA ILE A 273 -0.26 -6.05 -4.58
C ILE A 273 -0.80 -4.83 -5.33
N ALA A 274 -0.88 -4.90 -6.67
CA ALA A 274 -1.48 -3.84 -7.48
C ALA A 274 -2.99 -3.65 -7.15
N ASP A 275 -3.75 -4.75 -7.00
CA ASP A 275 -5.12 -4.71 -6.50
C ASP A 275 -5.22 -4.01 -5.13
N LYS A 276 -4.32 -4.33 -4.18
CA LYS A 276 -4.33 -3.67 -2.87
C LYS A 276 -4.00 -2.18 -2.97
N ALA A 277 -3.13 -1.78 -3.91
CA ALA A 277 -2.88 -0.35 -4.16
C ALA A 277 -4.12 0.37 -4.73
N VAL A 278 -4.94 -0.33 -5.53
CA VAL A 278 -6.25 0.17 -5.98
C VAL A 278 -7.21 0.35 -4.79
N ASP A 279 -7.27 -0.61 -3.87
CA ASP A 279 -8.12 -0.50 -2.67
C ASP A 279 -7.73 0.66 -1.76
N ILE A 280 -6.42 0.89 -1.57
CA ILE A 280 -5.89 2.06 -0.86
C ILE A 280 -6.28 3.34 -1.60
N SER A 281 -6.10 3.40 -2.92
CA SER A 281 -6.48 4.58 -3.72
C SER A 281 -7.97 4.89 -3.64
N ALA A 282 -8.81 3.85 -3.67
CA ALA A 282 -10.26 4.00 -3.53
C ALA A 282 -10.65 4.48 -2.12
N SER A 283 -9.95 4.00 -1.09
CA SER A 283 -10.14 4.47 0.28
C SER A 283 -9.69 5.94 0.45
N ALA A 284 -8.65 6.37 -0.28
CA ALA A 284 -8.22 7.77 -0.30
C ALA A 284 -9.29 8.65 -0.97
N ILE A 285 -9.81 8.25 -2.13
CA ILE A 285 -10.90 8.97 -2.80
C ILE A 285 -12.16 9.01 -1.94
N PHE A 286 -12.49 7.91 -1.25
CA PHE A 286 -13.61 7.90 -0.30
C PHE A 286 -13.41 8.92 0.82
N LEU A 287 -12.21 9.06 1.36
CA LEU A 287 -11.91 10.08 2.37
C LEU A 287 -12.08 11.49 1.81
N ILE A 288 -11.48 11.78 0.64
CA ILE A 288 -11.41 13.10 0.02
C ILE A 288 -12.79 13.56 -0.48
N GLU A 289 -13.42 12.74 -1.32
CA GLU A 289 -14.65 13.10 -2.03
C GLU A 289 -15.93 12.62 -1.34
N GLY A 290 -15.83 11.66 -0.41
CA GLY A 290 -16.98 10.99 0.17
C GLY A 290 -17.72 10.05 -0.77
N LYS A 291 -17.14 9.76 -1.94
CA LYS A 291 -17.70 8.85 -2.94
C LYS A 291 -17.11 7.47 -2.77
N ASP A 292 -17.97 6.46 -2.77
CA ASP A 292 -17.54 5.08 -2.86
C ASP A 292 -17.38 4.68 -4.32
N ILE A 293 -16.14 4.52 -4.77
CA ILE A 293 -15.80 4.05 -6.12
C ILE A 293 -15.35 2.60 -6.12
N ARG A 294 -15.43 1.90 -4.98
CA ARG A 294 -15.06 0.48 -4.87
C ARG A 294 -16.13 -0.33 -5.60
N HIS A 295 -15.74 -0.94 -6.72
CA HIS A 295 -16.62 -1.54 -7.71
C HIS A 295 -17.50 -0.52 -8.46
N PRO A 296 -16.95 0.20 -9.47
CA PRO A 296 -17.82 0.72 -10.50
C PRO A 296 -18.57 -0.49 -11.08
N GLN A 297 -19.90 -0.49 -11.03
CA GLN A 297 -20.67 -1.45 -11.81
C GLN A 297 -20.03 -1.46 -13.19
N LYS A 298 -19.53 -2.62 -13.66
CA LYS A 298 -18.94 -2.75 -15.00
C LYS A 298 -19.87 -2.02 -15.95
N LEU A 299 -19.47 -0.82 -16.39
CA LEU A 299 -20.29 -0.03 -17.30
C LEU A 299 -20.55 -0.96 -18.49
N PRO A 300 -21.81 -1.17 -18.89
CA PRO A 300 -22.11 -2.08 -19.98
C PRO A 300 -21.25 -1.65 -21.17
N GLN A 301 -20.39 -2.56 -21.62
CA GLN A 301 -19.58 -2.35 -22.81
C GLN A 301 -20.53 -1.83 -23.89
N GLN A 302 -20.31 -0.60 -24.34
CA GLN A 302 -21.10 -0.04 -25.42
C GLN A 302 -20.94 -1.00 -26.60
N LYS A 303 -22.01 -1.73 -26.91
CA LYS A 303 -22.13 -2.51 -28.14
C LYS A 303 -21.78 -1.56 -29.28
N GLY A 304 -20.81 -1.98 -30.09
CA GLY A 304 -20.24 -1.18 -31.17
C GLY A 304 -21.33 -0.53 -32.02
N LYS A 305 -21.19 0.78 -32.23
CA LYS A 305 -21.75 1.40 -33.42
C LYS A 305 -20.88 0.96 -34.59
N SER A 306 -21.40 -0.04 -35.30
CA SER A 306 -20.94 -0.48 -36.60
C SER A 306 -20.97 0.66 -37.62
N SER A 307 -19.90 0.71 -38.41
CA SER A 307 -19.83 1.13 -39.82
C SER A 307 -20.29 2.54 -40.20
N LEU A 308 -19.30 3.42 -40.40
CA LEU A 308 -19.31 4.39 -41.51
C LEU A 308 -19.44 3.61 -42.83
N PRO A 309 -20.30 3.99 -43.79
CA PRO A 309 -20.26 3.38 -45.11
C PRO A 309 -19.12 4.01 -45.92
N GLU A 310 -18.23 3.15 -46.39
CA GLU A 310 -17.29 3.43 -47.47
C GLU A 310 -18.05 3.76 -48.75
N ASN A 311 -17.55 4.77 -49.45
CA ASN A 311 -18.00 5.19 -50.75
C ASN A 311 -17.32 4.32 -51.82
N THR A 312 -18.08 3.50 -52.56
CA THR A 312 -17.65 2.95 -53.85
C THR A 312 -18.83 2.78 -54.83
N ASN A 313 -18.78 3.63 -55.86
CA ASN A 313 -19.02 3.36 -57.29
C ASN A 313 -20.38 2.84 -57.79
N GLU A 314 -21.03 3.71 -58.58
CA GLU A 314 -21.32 3.52 -60.01
C GLU A 314 -21.82 2.13 -60.48
N LYS A 315 -23.10 2.03 -60.86
CA LYS A 315 -23.60 2.03 -62.26
C LYS A 315 -24.94 1.29 -62.42
N GLU A 316 -25.78 1.89 -63.28
CA GLU A 316 -26.89 1.28 -64.06
C GLU A 316 -28.11 0.81 -63.25
N LYS A 317 -29.38 1.02 -63.63
CA LYS A 317 -30.05 1.52 -64.85
C LYS A 317 -31.54 1.68 -64.49
N ASN A 318 -32.23 2.55 -65.24
CA ASN A 318 -33.64 2.47 -65.66
C ASN A 318 -34.74 2.57 -64.59
N GLU A 319 -35.51 3.66 -64.62
CA GLU A 319 -36.95 3.75 -65.02
C GLU A 319 -37.66 4.26 -63.74
N GLU A 320 -38.59 5.21 -63.68
CA GLU A 320 -39.57 5.75 -64.61
C GLU A 320 -40.24 6.95 -63.89
N ASN A 321 -40.76 7.89 -64.68
CA ASN A 321 -41.92 8.77 -64.40
C ASN A 321 -41.80 10.04 -63.53
N ASN A 322 -42.07 11.14 -64.28
CA ASN A 322 -42.55 12.49 -63.95
C ASN A 322 -41.58 13.57 -63.48
#